data_AF-A0A3L7J586-F1
#
_entry.id   AF-A0A3L7J586-F1
#
_cell.length_a   1.000
_cell.length_b   1.000
_cell.length_c   1.000
_cell.angle_alpha   90.00
_cell.angle_beta   90.00
_cell.angle_gamma   90.00
#
_symmetry.space_group_name_H-M   'P 1'
#
loop_
_entity.id
_entity.type
_entity.pdbx_description
1 polymer ?
#
loop_
_entity_poly.entity_id
_entity_poly.type
_entity_poly.pdbx_seq_one_letter_code
_entity_poly.pdbx_strand_id
1 'polypeptide(L)'
;MGILDWLLGRTPPKRPTATTSQKRSTPPVITPVAAPKGLAVTINRPGGIVETKVVEPDGTTFDDWVADMEKKESPAARQPRIQKVSVDERALSILDIRGVDSIRVRIVGSAYCLTHKERDTFGGAEYLLKPEPENKHDPHAIAVYGRGRKVGYVSSAKASALSGILATMPFDAFRIAGASTTESSSRMWADLPRLPALRTFAKGHPAP
;
A
#
# COMPACT_ATOMS: atom_id res chain seq x y z
N MET A 1 13.55 51.70 -8.04
CA MET A 1 12.38 51.34 -7.22
C MET A 1 11.27 50.96 -8.18
N GLY A 2 11.07 49.65 -8.35
CA GLY A 2 10.33 49.07 -9.47
C GLY A 2 8.82 49.02 -9.24
N ILE A 3 8.08 49.14 -10.34
CA ILE A 3 6.62 49.23 -10.48
C ILE A 3 5.89 47.94 -10.02
N LEU A 4 6.61 46.93 -9.52
CA LEU A 4 6.08 45.64 -9.08
C LEU A 4 5.71 45.55 -7.58
N ASP A 5 5.98 46.58 -6.77
CA ASP A 5 5.67 46.60 -5.33
C ASP A 5 4.19 46.97 -4.99
N TRP A 6 3.37 47.30 -6.00
CA TRP A 6 2.01 47.81 -5.81
C TRP A 6 0.90 46.73 -5.83
N LEU A 7 1.22 45.49 -6.24
CA LEU A 7 0.21 44.43 -6.49
C LEU A 7 -0.04 43.47 -5.30
N LEU A 8 0.64 43.66 -4.16
CA LEU A 8 0.58 42.72 -3.02
C LEU A 8 -0.07 43.27 -1.75
N GLY A 9 -0.94 44.29 -1.83
CA GLY A 9 -1.93 44.56 -0.78
C GLY A 9 -1.39 44.70 0.65
N ARG A 10 -0.17 45.19 0.83
CA ARG A 10 0.44 45.39 2.16
C ARG A 10 0.10 46.78 2.68
N THR A 11 -0.97 46.86 3.44
CA THR A 11 -1.24 48.01 4.32
C THR A 11 -0.12 48.14 5.37
N PRO A 12 0.48 49.33 5.55
CA PRO A 12 1.46 49.55 6.61
C PRO A 12 0.76 49.59 7.98
N PRO A 13 1.27 48.90 9.02
CA PRO A 13 0.73 49.06 10.36
C PRO A 13 1.11 50.42 10.95
N LYS A 14 0.08 51.06 11.53
CA LYS A 14 0.08 52.29 12.33
C LYS A 14 1.21 52.33 13.36
N ARG A 15 1.91 53.47 13.43
CA ARG A 15 2.66 53.92 14.61
C ARG A 15 1.71 54.14 15.80
N PRO A 16 2.11 53.71 17.00
CA PRO A 16 1.84 54.47 18.21
C PRO A 16 3.12 55.14 18.74
N THR A 17 2.94 56.39 19.14
CA THR A 17 3.87 57.30 19.81
C THR A 17 4.15 56.89 21.26
N ALA A 18 5.36 57.25 21.70
CA ALA A 18 5.93 57.39 23.05
C ALA A 18 4.98 57.22 24.25
N THR A 19 5.36 56.57 25.35
CA THR A 19 6.35 57.03 26.34
C THR A 19 6.40 55.98 27.45
N THR A 20 7.57 55.61 28.00
CA THR A 20 7.77 55.33 29.45
C THR A 20 9.22 54.91 29.74
N SER A 21 9.89 55.79 30.50
CA SER A 21 10.93 55.57 31.51
C SER A 21 12.15 54.70 31.20
N GLN A 22 13.27 55.41 31.01
CA GLN A 22 14.62 54.96 31.34
C GLN A 22 14.67 54.40 32.78
N LYS A 23 15.11 53.14 32.92
CA LYS A 23 15.83 52.69 34.11
C LYS A 23 17.18 52.15 33.63
N ARG A 24 18.25 52.91 33.90
CA ARG A 24 19.62 52.43 33.70
C ARG A 24 19.84 51.23 34.61
N SER A 25 19.97 50.05 34.01
CA SER A 25 20.64 48.90 34.63
C SER A 25 21.92 48.65 33.85
N THR A 26 23.02 48.66 34.59
CA THR A 26 24.39 48.34 34.20
C THR A 26 24.44 47.16 33.22
N PRO A 27 25.23 47.19 32.12
CA PRO A 27 25.42 46.01 31.30
C PRO A 27 26.13 44.94 32.14
N PRO A 28 25.65 43.69 32.19
CA PRO A 28 26.43 42.62 32.77
C PRO A 28 27.69 42.43 31.92
N VAL A 29 28.83 42.29 32.59
CA VAL A 29 30.10 41.90 32.00
C VAL A 29 29.86 40.61 31.22
N ILE A 30 29.94 40.69 29.88
CA ILE A 30 29.88 39.52 29.02
C ILE A 30 31.27 38.90 29.08
N THR A 31 31.43 37.94 29.97
CA THR A 31 32.55 36.99 29.90
C THR A 31 32.47 36.30 28.53
N PRO A 32 33.53 36.24 27.72
CA PRO A 32 33.50 35.49 26.47
C PRO A 32 33.33 34.01 26.81
N VAL A 33 32.08 33.53 26.74
CA VAL A 33 31.79 32.10 26.85
C VAL A 33 32.37 31.45 25.61
N ALA A 34 33.29 30.51 25.83
CA ALA A 34 33.93 29.74 24.78
C ALA A 34 32.89 29.23 23.78
N ALA A 35 33.15 29.44 22.48
CA ALA A 35 32.27 29.00 21.41
C ALA A 35 31.92 27.51 21.59
N PRO A 36 30.64 27.13 21.63
CA PRO A 36 30.27 25.73 21.73
C PRO A 36 30.78 25.00 20.48
N LYS A 37 31.45 23.86 20.68
CA LYS A 37 31.84 22.93 19.61
C LYS A 37 30.59 22.21 19.09
N GLY A 38 29.72 22.92 18.38
CA GLY A 38 28.47 22.35 17.88
C GLY A 38 27.71 23.34 16.98
N LEU A 39 26.96 22.81 16.03
CA LEU A 39 26.14 23.59 15.13
C LEU A 39 24.80 23.89 15.83
N ALA A 40 24.55 25.17 16.13
CA ALA A 40 23.29 25.60 16.71
C ALA A 40 22.23 25.68 15.60
N VAL A 41 21.28 24.74 15.61
CA VAL A 41 20.15 24.73 14.66
C VAL A 41 18.94 25.36 15.33
N THR A 42 18.40 26.38 14.68
CA THR A 42 17.17 27.05 15.12
C THR A 42 15.98 26.48 14.36
N ILE A 43 15.04 25.88 15.09
CA ILE A 43 13.85 25.25 14.50
C ILE A 43 12.63 26.09 14.86
N ASN A 44 12.00 26.70 13.86
CA ASN A 44 10.74 27.40 14.01
C ASN A 44 9.59 26.41 13.88
N ARG A 45 8.89 26.13 14.98
CA ARG A 45 7.69 25.27 14.94
C ARG A 45 6.43 26.08 14.60
N PRO A 46 5.40 25.43 14.03
CA PRO A 46 4.09 26.06 13.85
C PRO A 46 3.52 26.49 15.21
N GLY A 47 3.31 27.78 15.42
CA GLY A 47 2.91 28.37 16.71
C GLY A 47 3.87 29.45 17.24
N GLY A 48 4.96 29.76 16.54
CA GLY A 48 5.85 30.88 16.88
C GLY A 48 6.90 30.57 17.96
N ILE A 49 6.99 29.32 18.40
CA ILE A 49 8.01 28.87 19.36
C ILE A 49 9.31 28.62 18.59
N VAL A 50 10.37 29.33 19.00
CA VAL A 50 11.72 29.20 18.47
C VAL A 50 12.54 28.37 19.46
N GLU A 51 12.90 27.14 19.09
CA GLU A 51 13.82 26.31 19.85
C GLU A 51 15.19 26.31 19.17
N THR A 52 16.23 26.72 19.90
CA THR A 52 17.62 26.55 19.47
C THR A 52 18.16 25.28 20.12
N LYS A 53 18.53 24.30 19.30
CA LYS A 53 19.23 23.10 19.76
C LYS A 53 20.67 23.13 19.27
N VAL A 54 21.61 22.96 20.19
CA VAL A 54 23.00 22.69 19.85
C VAL A 54 23.08 21.21 19.51
N VAL A 55 23.32 20.92 18.24
CA VAL A 55 23.52 19.54 17.77
C VAL A 55 25.02 19.31 17.70
N GLU A 56 25.50 18.36 18.49
CA GLU A 56 26.87 17.89 18.37
C GLU A 56 26.95 17.01 17.11
N PRO A 57 27.90 17.26 16.20
CA PRO A 57 28.09 16.41 15.03
C PRO A 57 28.55 15.03 15.51
N ASP A 58 27.77 14.00 15.23
CA ASP A 58 28.03 12.60 15.59
C ASP A 58 29.16 11.96 14.75
N GLY A 59 29.85 12.77 13.95
CA GLY A 59 30.94 12.35 13.07
C GLY A 59 30.48 11.60 11.83
N THR A 60 29.17 11.40 11.64
CA THR A 60 28.65 10.76 10.42
C THR A 60 28.57 11.77 9.28
N THR A 61 29.17 11.42 8.15
CA THR A 61 29.11 12.25 6.96
C THR A 61 27.82 11.99 6.18
N PHE A 62 27.45 12.90 5.28
CA PHE A 62 26.34 12.66 4.37
C PHE A 62 26.55 11.38 3.55
N ASP A 63 27.80 11.08 3.16
CA ASP A 63 28.14 9.86 2.44
C ASP A 63 27.95 8.61 3.30
N ASP A 64 28.23 8.66 4.61
CA ASP A 64 27.94 7.55 5.53
C ASP A 64 26.43 7.33 5.69
N TRP A 65 25.65 8.42 5.71
CA TRP A 65 24.20 8.35 5.74
C TRP A 65 23.62 7.80 4.44
N VAL A 66 24.15 8.22 3.28
CA VAL A 66 23.77 7.69 1.97
C VAL A 66 24.16 6.22 1.87
N ALA A 67 25.35 5.82 2.30
CA ALA A 67 25.78 4.42 2.29
C ALA A 67 24.95 3.55 3.25
N ASP A 68 24.56 4.06 4.42
CA ASP A 68 23.65 3.37 5.34
C ASP A 68 22.23 3.27 4.76
N MET A 69 21.75 4.31 4.08
CA MET A 69 20.47 4.28 3.36
C MET A 69 20.52 3.29 2.18
N GLU A 70 21.55 3.31 1.34
CA GLU A 70 21.74 2.36 0.23
C GLU A 70 21.86 0.93 0.73
N LYS A 71 22.56 0.71 1.85
CA LYS A 71 22.66 -0.59 2.50
C LYS A 71 21.32 -1.07 3.05
N LYS A 72 20.53 -0.17 3.67
CA LYS A 72 19.14 -0.45 4.12
C LYS A 72 18.16 -0.66 2.94
N GLU A 73 18.43 -0.03 1.80
CA GLU A 73 17.63 -0.11 0.58
C GLU A 73 17.99 -1.31 -0.31
N SER A 74 19.03 -2.08 0.05
CA SER A 74 19.47 -3.28 -0.70
C SER A 74 18.28 -4.14 -1.16
N PRO A 75 18.01 -4.23 -2.48
CA PRO A 75 16.81 -4.89 -3.04
C PRO A 75 16.65 -6.36 -2.63
N ALA A 76 17.75 -7.01 -2.24
CA ALA A 76 17.78 -8.39 -1.79
C ALA A 76 16.99 -8.61 -0.48
N ALA A 77 16.87 -7.59 0.39
CA ALA A 77 16.21 -7.72 1.69
C ALA A 77 14.67 -7.61 1.62
N ARG A 78 14.12 -7.07 0.52
CA ARG A 78 12.66 -6.81 0.36
C ARG A 78 11.94 -7.83 -0.53
N GLN A 79 12.58 -8.91 -0.97
CA GLN A 79 11.85 -9.92 -1.72
C GLN A 79 10.87 -10.65 -0.79
N PRO A 80 9.55 -10.53 -0.99
CA PRO A 80 8.59 -11.28 -0.19
C PRO A 80 8.88 -12.77 -0.35
N ARG A 81 8.88 -13.53 0.74
CA ARG A 81 9.00 -14.99 0.68
C ARG A 81 7.84 -15.54 -0.15
N ILE A 82 8.14 -15.94 -1.38
CA ILE A 82 7.13 -16.42 -2.33
C ILE A 82 6.64 -17.79 -1.86
N GLN A 83 5.36 -17.88 -1.51
CA GLN A 83 4.76 -19.14 -1.09
C GLN A 83 4.34 -19.96 -2.29
N LYS A 84 4.99 -21.11 -2.45
CA LYS A 84 4.75 -22.00 -3.58
C LYS A 84 3.61 -22.97 -3.28
N VAL A 85 2.36 -22.58 -3.56
CA VAL A 85 1.18 -23.44 -3.39
C VAL A 85 0.62 -23.87 -4.74
N SER A 86 0.55 -25.17 -4.99
CA SER A 86 -0.10 -25.77 -6.18
C SER A 86 -1.31 -26.59 -5.78
N VAL A 87 -2.23 -26.81 -6.73
CA VAL A 87 -3.38 -27.67 -6.55
C VAL A 87 -3.44 -28.68 -7.69
N ASP A 88 -3.78 -29.92 -7.38
CA ASP A 88 -4.09 -30.93 -8.39
C ASP A 88 -5.56 -30.79 -8.80
N GLU A 89 -5.80 -30.22 -9.98
CA GLU A 89 -7.15 -30.01 -10.51
C GLU A 89 -7.90 -31.34 -10.77
N ARG A 90 -7.19 -32.46 -10.95
CA ARG A 90 -7.83 -33.77 -11.22
C ARG A 90 -8.47 -34.37 -9.97
N ALA A 91 -8.02 -33.94 -8.80
CA ALA A 91 -8.55 -34.40 -7.51
C ALA A 91 -9.73 -33.55 -7.03
N LEU A 92 -10.11 -32.49 -7.75
CA LEU A 92 -11.17 -31.56 -7.37
C LEU A 92 -12.43 -31.75 -8.20
N SER A 93 -13.59 -31.62 -7.56
CA SER A 93 -14.85 -31.38 -8.25
C SER A 93 -14.93 -29.92 -8.69
N ILE A 94 -14.81 -29.67 -10.00
CA ILE A 94 -14.75 -28.33 -10.58
C ILE A 94 -16.04 -28.02 -11.34
N LEU A 95 -16.71 -26.93 -10.97
CA LEU A 95 -17.86 -26.38 -11.71
C LEU A 95 -17.42 -25.23 -12.62
N ASP A 96 -17.79 -25.29 -13.91
CA ASP A 96 -17.57 -24.18 -14.83
C ASP A 96 -18.67 -23.12 -14.70
N ILE A 97 -18.30 -21.90 -14.31
CA ILE A 97 -19.21 -20.76 -14.16
C ILE A 97 -18.86 -19.61 -15.11
N ARG A 98 -18.06 -19.85 -16.15
CA ARG A 98 -17.66 -18.83 -17.14
C ARG A 98 -18.83 -18.23 -17.92
N GLY A 99 -19.94 -18.95 -18.03
CA GLY A 99 -21.17 -18.47 -18.68
C GLY A 99 -22.02 -17.53 -17.83
N VAL A 100 -21.66 -17.30 -16.55
CA VAL A 100 -22.42 -16.42 -15.65
C VAL A 100 -22.01 -14.97 -15.87
N ASP A 101 -22.98 -14.05 -15.87
CA ASP A 101 -22.71 -12.61 -15.98
C ASP A 101 -21.71 -12.16 -14.92
N SER A 102 -20.65 -11.50 -15.37
CA SER A 102 -19.41 -11.29 -14.60
C SER A 102 -18.91 -9.86 -14.67
N ILE A 103 -18.07 -9.50 -13.71
CA ILE A 103 -17.34 -8.24 -13.65
C ILE A 103 -15.85 -8.52 -13.55
N ARG A 104 -15.06 -7.75 -14.30
CA ARG A 104 -13.61 -7.84 -14.24
C ARG A 104 -13.09 -7.25 -12.92
N VAL A 105 -12.27 -8.01 -12.22
CA VAL A 105 -11.70 -7.62 -10.93
C VAL A 105 -10.21 -7.93 -10.88
N ARG A 106 -9.48 -7.15 -10.10
CA ARG A 106 -8.05 -7.39 -9.89
C ARG A 106 -7.85 -8.55 -8.91
N ILE A 107 -6.91 -9.44 -9.23
CA ILE A 107 -6.40 -10.45 -8.30
C ILE A 107 -5.43 -9.76 -7.31
N VAL A 108 -5.70 -9.92 -6.02
CA VAL A 108 -4.88 -9.34 -4.94
C VAL A 108 -3.85 -10.34 -4.42
N GLY A 109 -2.77 -9.84 -3.83
CA GLY A 109 -1.75 -10.68 -3.19
C GLY A 109 -0.82 -11.45 -4.15
N SER A 110 -0.90 -11.22 -5.47
CA SER A 110 -0.08 -11.98 -6.44
C SER A 110 1.42 -11.84 -6.26
N ALA A 111 1.90 -10.75 -5.67
CA ALA A 111 3.32 -10.57 -5.35
C ALA A 111 3.84 -11.50 -4.24
N TYR A 112 2.96 -12.07 -3.42
CA TYR A 112 3.34 -13.05 -2.38
C TYR A 112 3.30 -14.50 -2.91
N CYS A 113 2.65 -14.73 -4.05
CA CYS A 113 2.47 -16.05 -4.64
C CYS A 113 3.37 -16.29 -5.85
N LEU A 114 3.68 -15.24 -6.63
CA LEU A 114 4.39 -15.33 -7.90
C LEU A 114 5.46 -14.24 -8.05
N THR A 115 6.59 -14.63 -8.66
CA THR A 115 7.57 -13.69 -9.24
C THR A 115 6.96 -12.92 -10.41
N HIS A 116 7.65 -11.90 -10.92
CA HIS A 116 7.19 -11.18 -12.13
C HIS A 116 7.07 -12.12 -13.34
N LYS A 117 8.10 -12.92 -13.62
CA LYS A 117 8.12 -13.89 -14.73
C LYS A 117 7.01 -14.94 -14.61
N GLU A 118 6.76 -15.42 -13.40
CA GLU A 118 5.71 -16.42 -13.16
C GLU A 118 4.29 -15.88 -13.38
N ARG A 119 4.05 -14.56 -13.30
CA ARG A 119 2.73 -13.99 -13.60
C ARG A 119 2.36 -14.13 -15.06
N ASP A 120 3.34 -14.09 -15.96
CA ASP A 120 3.10 -14.30 -17.38
C ASP A 120 2.87 -15.78 -17.68
N THR A 121 3.53 -16.67 -16.93
CA THR A 121 3.37 -18.13 -17.08
C THR A 121 2.06 -18.66 -16.49
N PHE A 122 1.64 -18.17 -15.32
CA PHE A 122 0.45 -18.68 -14.60
C PHE A 122 -0.76 -17.74 -14.70
N GLY A 123 -0.58 -16.56 -15.29
CA GLY A 123 -1.69 -15.73 -15.77
C GLY A 123 -2.32 -16.30 -17.04
N GLY A 124 -3.56 -15.93 -17.30
CA GLY A 124 -4.24 -16.44 -18.48
C GLY A 124 -5.69 -16.02 -18.66
N ALA A 125 -6.34 -16.69 -19.61
CA ALA A 125 -7.73 -16.50 -19.98
C ALA A 125 -8.72 -17.21 -19.03
N GLU A 126 -8.23 -18.05 -18.13
CA GLU A 126 -9.05 -18.79 -17.18
C GLU A 126 -8.35 -18.94 -15.83
N TYR A 127 -9.17 -18.98 -14.78
CA TYR A 127 -8.73 -19.20 -13.41
C TYR A 127 -9.69 -20.14 -12.69
N LEU A 128 -9.22 -20.68 -11.57
CA LEU A 128 -9.97 -21.52 -10.68
C LEU A 128 -10.08 -20.82 -9.32
N LEU A 129 -11.31 -20.62 -8.84
CA LEU A 129 -11.61 -20.12 -7.51
C LEU A 129 -11.74 -21.30 -6.55
N LYS A 130 -10.98 -21.28 -5.46
CA LYS A 130 -11.08 -22.28 -4.39
C LYS A 130 -11.36 -21.60 -3.05
N PRO A 131 -12.52 -21.83 -2.43
CA PRO A 131 -12.78 -21.38 -1.06
C PRO A 131 -11.76 -22.00 -0.08
N GLU A 132 -11.25 -21.19 0.85
CA GLU A 132 -10.33 -21.62 1.91
C GLU A 132 -10.93 -21.27 3.30
N PRO A 133 -11.98 -21.97 3.77
CA PRO A 133 -12.65 -21.64 5.04
C PRO A 133 -11.73 -21.81 6.27
N GLU A 134 -10.70 -22.64 6.15
CA GLU A 134 -9.69 -22.88 7.20
C GLU A 134 -8.55 -21.85 7.19
N ASN A 135 -8.64 -20.81 6.36
CA ASN A 135 -7.61 -19.79 6.29
C ASN A 135 -7.57 -18.98 7.60
N LYS A 136 -6.38 -18.92 8.22
CA LYS A 136 -6.16 -18.28 9.53
C LYS A 136 -6.45 -16.78 9.55
N HIS A 137 -6.43 -16.11 8.41
CA HIS A 137 -6.58 -14.66 8.32
C HIS A 137 -8.00 -14.21 7.95
N ASP A 138 -8.70 -14.99 7.11
CA ASP A 138 -10.04 -14.68 6.63
C ASP A 138 -10.81 -15.98 6.34
N PRO A 139 -11.86 -16.33 7.12
CA PRO A 139 -12.64 -17.55 6.92
C PRO A 139 -13.47 -17.52 5.62
N HIS A 140 -13.55 -16.38 4.95
CA HIS A 140 -14.18 -16.23 3.64
C HIS A 140 -13.18 -16.11 2.50
N ALA A 141 -11.89 -16.40 2.76
CA ALA A 141 -10.85 -16.33 1.74
C ALA A 141 -11.20 -17.21 0.53
N ILE A 142 -11.07 -16.62 -0.66
CA ILE A 142 -11.18 -17.35 -1.93
C ILE A 142 -9.85 -17.19 -2.65
N ALA A 143 -9.11 -18.30 -2.71
CA ALA A 143 -7.85 -18.38 -3.44
C ALA A 143 -8.11 -18.48 -4.94
N VAL A 144 -7.26 -17.82 -5.72
CA VAL A 144 -7.30 -17.86 -7.18
C VAL A 144 -6.11 -18.69 -7.66
N TYR A 145 -6.38 -19.68 -8.49
CA TYR A 145 -5.39 -20.55 -9.11
C TYR A 145 -5.42 -20.37 -10.63
N GLY A 146 -4.25 -20.35 -11.26
CA GLY A 146 -4.08 -20.34 -12.71
C GLY A 146 -3.12 -21.46 -13.10
N ARG A 147 -3.53 -22.33 -14.02
CA ARG A 147 -2.76 -23.51 -14.47
C ARG A 147 -2.20 -24.33 -13.30
N GLY A 148 -3.07 -24.70 -12.35
CA GLY A 148 -2.70 -25.45 -11.14
C GLY A 148 -1.88 -24.68 -10.08
N ARG A 149 -1.57 -23.39 -10.28
CA ARG A 149 -0.73 -22.59 -9.37
C ARG A 149 -1.52 -21.50 -8.67
N LYS A 150 -1.34 -21.33 -7.35
CA LYS A 150 -1.93 -20.19 -6.63
C LYS A 150 -1.34 -18.88 -7.15
N VAL A 151 -2.20 -18.03 -7.70
CA VAL A 151 -1.81 -16.73 -8.27
C VAL A 151 -2.15 -15.57 -7.34
N GLY A 152 -3.02 -15.79 -6.36
CA GLY A 152 -3.40 -14.79 -5.37
C GLY A 152 -4.76 -15.08 -4.76
N TYR A 153 -5.49 -14.01 -4.46
CA TYR A 153 -6.79 -14.06 -3.81
C TYR A 153 -7.78 -13.09 -4.46
N VAL A 154 -9.06 -13.37 -4.23
CA VAL A 154 -10.11 -12.36 -4.35
C VAL A 154 -9.99 -11.39 -3.17
N SER A 155 -10.27 -10.09 -3.38
CA SER A 155 -10.29 -9.12 -2.29
C SER A 155 -11.28 -9.55 -1.19
N SER A 156 -10.92 -9.43 0.09
CA SER A 156 -11.73 -9.89 1.22
C SER A 156 -13.20 -9.45 1.15
N ALA A 157 -13.48 -8.19 0.79
CA ALA A 157 -14.85 -7.70 0.61
C ALA A 157 -15.68 -8.49 -0.42
N LYS A 158 -15.09 -8.81 -1.59
CA LYS A 158 -15.75 -9.63 -2.61
C LYS A 158 -15.81 -11.10 -2.20
N ALA A 159 -14.78 -11.58 -1.51
CA ALA A 159 -14.71 -12.95 -1.04
C ALA A 159 -15.82 -13.24 -0.01
N SER A 160 -16.01 -12.36 0.97
CA SER A 160 -17.11 -12.41 1.94
C SER A 160 -18.50 -12.41 1.28
N ALA A 161 -18.68 -11.64 0.20
CA ALA A 161 -19.96 -11.61 -0.51
C ALA A 161 -20.25 -12.88 -1.32
N LEU A 162 -19.20 -13.56 -1.81
CA LEU A 162 -19.30 -14.74 -2.67
C LEU A 162 -19.28 -16.06 -1.88
N SER A 163 -18.50 -16.12 -0.81
CA SER A 163 -18.18 -17.36 -0.08
C SER A 163 -19.43 -18.11 0.37
N GLY A 164 -20.42 -17.40 0.93
CA GLY A 164 -21.67 -17.99 1.38
C GLY A 164 -22.46 -18.66 0.24
N ILE A 165 -22.45 -18.08 -0.97
CA ILE A 165 -23.15 -18.65 -2.13
C ILE A 165 -22.36 -19.83 -2.72
N LEU A 166 -21.03 -19.73 -2.76
CA LEU A 166 -20.19 -20.82 -3.25
C LEU A 166 -20.28 -22.05 -2.33
N ALA A 167 -20.36 -21.83 -1.02
CA ALA A 167 -20.49 -22.90 -0.02
C ALA A 167 -21.81 -23.68 -0.10
N THR A 168 -22.86 -23.15 -0.75
CA THR A 168 -24.11 -23.90 -0.93
C THR A 168 -24.07 -24.90 -2.08
N MET A 169 -23.02 -24.89 -2.90
CA MET A 169 -22.88 -25.76 -4.07
C MET A 169 -21.88 -26.90 -3.75
N PRO A 170 -22.11 -28.14 -4.20
CA PRO A 170 -21.31 -29.30 -3.82
C PRO A 170 -20.04 -29.45 -4.68
N PHE A 171 -19.28 -28.36 -4.84
CA PHE A 171 -18.06 -28.32 -5.64
C PHE A 171 -16.90 -27.74 -4.85
N ASP A 172 -15.70 -28.29 -5.04
CA ASP A 172 -14.50 -27.84 -4.33
C ASP A 172 -13.95 -26.54 -4.92
N ALA A 173 -14.19 -26.32 -6.21
CA ALA A 173 -13.67 -25.17 -6.93
C ALA A 173 -14.53 -24.77 -8.14
N PHE A 174 -14.35 -23.51 -8.58
CA PHE A 174 -15.18 -22.89 -9.60
C PHE A 174 -14.32 -22.26 -10.68
N ARG A 175 -14.49 -22.70 -11.93
CA ARG A 175 -13.74 -22.18 -13.08
C ARG A 175 -14.38 -20.91 -13.60
N ILE A 176 -13.57 -19.86 -13.72
CA ILE A 176 -13.97 -18.52 -14.16
C ILE A 176 -13.12 -18.05 -15.33
N ALA A 177 -13.61 -17.04 -16.03
CA ALA A 177 -12.86 -16.39 -17.09
C ALA A 177 -11.82 -15.46 -16.45
N GLY A 178 -10.79 -15.16 -17.21
CA GLY A 178 -9.68 -14.34 -16.80
C GLY A 178 -9.18 -13.48 -17.93
N ALA A 179 -8.35 -12.50 -17.57
CA ALA A 179 -7.48 -11.85 -18.53
C ALA A 179 -6.06 -11.86 -17.97
N SER A 180 -5.13 -12.27 -18.84
CA SER A 180 -3.71 -12.26 -18.53
C SER A 180 -3.19 -10.83 -18.33
N THR A 181 -1.96 -10.72 -17.87
CA THR A 181 -1.17 -9.50 -17.95
C THR A 181 -1.11 -9.01 -19.40
N THR A 182 -1.26 -7.70 -19.60
CA THR A 182 -0.88 -7.06 -20.88
C THR A 182 0.59 -6.66 -20.79
N GLU A 183 1.27 -6.43 -21.92
CA GLU A 183 2.66 -5.95 -21.92
C GLU A 183 2.87 -4.68 -21.06
N SER A 184 1.81 -3.88 -20.90
CA SER A 184 1.80 -2.65 -20.10
C SER A 184 1.45 -2.83 -18.62
N SER A 185 1.10 -4.05 -18.15
CA SER A 185 0.58 -4.24 -16.79
C SER A 185 0.84 -5.64 -16.22
N SER A 186 1.63 -5.68 -15.14
CA SER A 186 1.83 -6.87 -14.28
C SER A 186 0.63 -7.22 -13.40
N ARG A 187 -0.50 -6.51 -13.55
CA ARG A 187 -1.75 -6.78 -12.82
C ARG A 187 -2.51 -7.89 -13.53
N MET A 188 -2.90 -8.89 -12.75
CA MET A 188 -3.71 -10.02 -13.20
C MET A 188 -5.18 -9.75 -12.90
N TRP A 189 -6.06 -10.18 -13.81
CA TRP A 189 -7.48 -9.88 -13.75
C TRP A 189 -8.30 -11.17 -13.86
N ALA A 190 -9.34 -11.27 -13.05
CA ALA A 190 -10.29 -12.37 -13.04
C ALA A 190 -11.70 -11.82 -13.27
N ASP A 191 -12.52 -12.54 -14.02
CA ASP A 191 -13.91 -12.17 -14.26
C ASP A 191 -14.78 -12.91 -13.23
N LEU A 192 -15.18 -12.19 -12.17
CA LEU A 192 -15.98 -12.74 -11.08
C LEU A 192 -17.47 -12.59 -11.39
N PRO A 193 -18.30 -13.61 -11.10
CA PRO A 193 -19.73 -13.53 -11.31
C PRO A 193 -20.36 -12.44 -10.45
N ARG A 194 -21.34 -11.73 -10.99
CA ARG A 194 -22.15 -10.78 -10.22
C ARG A 194 -23.02 -11.54 -9.23
N LEU A 195 -23.21 -10.98 -8.03
CA LEU A 195 -23.98 -11.64 -6.96
C LEU A 195 -25.39 -12.08 -7.39
N PRO A 196 -26.21 -11.27 -8.09
CA PRO A 196 -27.53 -11.69 -8.51
C PRO A 196 -27.47 -12.87 -9.49
N ALA A 197 -26.56 -12.82 -10.47
CA ALA A 197 -26.39 -13.87 -11.47
C ALA A 197 -25.90 -15.17 -10.83
N LEU A 198 -24.93 -15.09 -9.92
CA LEU A 198 -24.43 -16.24 -9.19
C LEU A 198 -25.51 -16.90 -8.31
N ARG A 199 -26.33 -16.09 -7.61
CA ARG A 199 -27.43 -16.63 -6.79
C ARG A 199 -28.46 -17.38 -7.63
N THR A 200 -28.83 -16.84 -8.79
CA THR A 200 -29.74 -17.52 -9.72
C THR A 200 -29.13 -18.82 -10.23
N PHE A 201 -27.84 -18.80 -10.59
CA PHE A 201 -27.12 -19.98 -11.06
C PHE A 201 -27.01 -21.07 -9.98
N ALA A 202 -26.69 -20.69 -8.74
CA ALA A 202 -26.53 -21.62 -7.62
C ALA A 202 -27.82 -22.35 -7.25
N LYS A 203 -29.00 -21.74 -7.45
CA LYS A 203 -30.29 -22.42 -7.25
C LYS A 203 -30.51 -23.63 -8.16
N GLY A 204 -29.84 -23.67 -9.32
CA GLY A 204 -29.86 -24.83 -10.21
C GLY A 204 -28.89 -25.95 -9.82
N HIS A 205 -28.02 -25.70 -8.83
CA HIS A 205 -26.97 -26.61 -8.38
C HIS A 205 -26.90 -26.69 -6.84
N PRO A 206 -28.01 -26.93 -6.13
CA PRO A 206 -27.98 -27.01 -4.68
C PRO A 206 -27.14 -28.19 -4.21
N ALA A 207 -26.51 -28.07 -3.05
CA ALA A 207 -26.00 -29.21 -2.32
C ALA A 207 -27.15 -30.21 -2.03
N PRO A 208 -26.89 -31.53 -2.11
CA PRO A 208 -27.87 -32.56 -1.81
C PRO A 208 -28.37 -32.53 -0.36
#